data_AF-A0A2T2R3G6-F1
#
_entry.id   AF-A0A2T2R3G6-F1
#
_cell.length_a   1.000
_cell.length_b   1.000
_cell.length_c   1.000
_cell.angle_alpha   90.00
_cell.angle_beta   90.00
_cell.angle_gamma   90.00
#
_symmetry.space_group_name_H-M   'P 1'
#
loop_
_entity.id
_entity.type
_entity.pdbx_description
1 polymer ?
#
loop_
_entity_poly.entity_id
_entity_poly.type
_entity_poly.pdbx_seq_one_letter_code
_entity_poly.pdbx_strand_id
1 'polypeptide(L)'
;MYSNLIDFKNTIKSKRWLWAVGYLVASFLFFFLIHLNLEGFFGSDAFYHAAHSSYYQDTFYHTQDWIKLHFLSTQSLDPYFLFHKGGGIFISWFGKELGFKIFGSLLSALVIASFYVLLKLFKVKHSHYWTLFFALSSSHFLMRLFLIRSYLLAIPLILFSYYFIKEEKWKWLILTSSFYALYYELSFFLILIASAFTISSYINNKKIKLKPVLYCLLGIIIGVILHPSSLNYLRQFYVHVPKIFYLKLIGVKLPTGNEINMRGFIELLKKNYL
;
A
#
# COMPACT_ATOMS: atom_id res chain seq x y z
N MET A 1 20.24 -5.48 29.46
CA MET A 1 21.06 -5.41 28.23
C MET A 1 20.22 -4.89 27.04
N TYR A 2 19.61 -3.71 27.19
CA TYR A 2 18.78 -3.06 26.17
C TYR A 2 19.00 -1.56 26.24
N SER A 3 19.91 -1.02 25.43
CA SER A 3 20.01 0.41 25.16
C SER A 3 20.77 0.67 23.85
N ASN A 4 20.32 0.05 22.76
CA ASN A 4 20.62 0.56 21.42
C ASN A 4 19.38 1.31 20.93
N LEU A 5 19.06 2.39 21.63
CA LEU A 5 18.36 3.51 20.99
C LEU A 5 19.30 3.96 19.87
N ILE A 6 18.83 3.77 18.64
CA ILE A 6 19.52 4.15 17.42
C ILE A 6 20.02 5.58 17.61
N ASP A 7 21.34 5.77 17.69
CA ASP A 7 21.95 7.10 17.61
C ASP A 7 21.62 7.66 16.23
N PHE A 8 20.53 8.41 16.17
CA PHE A 8 19.92 8.89 14.93
C PHE A 8 20.89 9.80 14.18
N LYS A 9 21.76 10.53 14.89
CA LYS A 9 22.75 11.45 14.31
C LYS A 9 23.87 10.70 13.58
N ASN A 10 24.41 9.63 14.17
CA ASN A 10 25.43 8.80 13.50
C ASN A 10 24.84 7.89 12.41
N THR A 11 23.54 7.60 12.50
CA THR A 11 22.84 6.77 11.53
C THR A 11 22.67 7.47 10.17
N ILE A 12 22.31 8.76 10.13
CA ILE A 12 22.11 9.54 8.90
C ILE A 12 23.42 9.70 8.08
N LYS A 13 24.58 9.70 8.74
CA LYS A 13 25.90 9.78 8.06
C LYS A 13 26.33 8.49 7.37
N SER A 14 25.62 7.37 7.55
CA SER A 14 25.98 6.13 6.86
C SER A 14 25.60 6.20 5.38
N LYS A 15 26.55 5.90 4.47
CA LYS A 15 26.38 5.92 3.00
C LYS A 15 25.07 5.27 2.50
N ARG A 16 24.52 4.29 3.24
CA ARG A 16 23.23 3.65 2.92
C ARG A 16 22.04 4.61 2.86
N TRP A 17 21.95 5.62 3.72
CA TRP A 17 20.80 6.54 3.71
C TRP A 17 20.90 7.56 2.59
N LEU A 18 22.11 8.01 2.27
CA LEU A 18 22.34 8.83 1.08
C LEU A 18 21.85 8.12 -0.19
N TRP A 19 22.16 6.82 -0.33
CA TRP A 19 21.65 6.04 -1.45
C TRP A 19 20.14 5.83 -1.41
N ALA A 20 19.54 5.60 -0.25
CA ALA A 20 18.08 5.49 -0.13
C ALA A 20 17.37 6.78 -0.55
N VAL A 21 17.90 7.94 -0.13
CA VAL A 21 17.42 9.26 -0.59
C VAL A 21 17.65 9.42 -2.09
N GLY A 22 18.80 8.98 -2.62
CA GLY A 22 19.06 8.96 -4.06
C GLY A 22 18.02 8.17 -4.85
N TYR A 23 17.68 6.95 -4.40
CA TYR A 23 16.62 6.14 -5.01
C TYR A 23 15.25 6.81 -4.90
N LEU A 24 14.94 7.42 -3.75
CA LEU A 24 13.69 8.14 -3.55
C LEU A 24 13.56 9.31 -4.54
N VAL A 25 14.58 10.18 -4.62
CA VAL A 25 14.57 11.34 -5.51
C VAL A 25 14.56 10.93 -6.97
N ALA A 26 15.43 9.99 -7.38
CA ALA A 26 15.50 9.55 -8.77
C ALA A 26 14.19 8.88 -9.23
N SER A 27 13.61 8.01 -8.39
CA SER A 27 12.33 7.36 -8.71
C SER A 27 11.19 8.37 -8.70
N PHE A 28 11.17 9.31 -7.75
CA PHE A 28 10.17 10.38 -7.72
C PHE A 28 10.20 11.20 -9.01
N LEU A 29 11.38 11.66 -9.43
CA LEU A 29 11.53 12.42 -10.67
C LEU A 29 11.09 11.59 -11.88
N PHE A 30 11.46 10.32 -11.95
CA PHE A 30 11.03 9.42 -13.03
C PHE A 30 9.50 9.32 -13.14
N PHE A 31 8.82 8.97 -12.05
CA PHE A 31 7.35 8.85 -12.05
C PHE A 31 6.68 10.21 -12.29
N PHE A 32 7.18 11.27 -11.65
CA PHE A 32 6.59 12.59 -11.72
C PHE A 32 6.69 13.21 -13.11
N LEU A 33 7.85 13.11 -13.77
CA LEU A 33 8.03 13.61 -15.14
C LEU A 33 7.10 12.90 -16.12
N ILE A 34 6.88 11.61 -15.95
CA ILE A 34 5.91 10.88 -16.80
C ILE A 34 4.50 11.36 -16.51
N HIS A 35 4.10 11.50 -15.24
CA HIS A 35 2.78 12.03 -14.88
C HIS A 35 2.55 13.47 -15.36
N LEU A 36 3.57 14.31 -15.40
CA LEU A 36 3.47 15.68 -15.93
C LEU A 36 3.16 15.71 -17.42
N ASN A 37 3.69 14.75 -18.19
CA ASN A 37 3.46 14.64 -19.63
C ASN A 37 2.11 13.99 -20.00
N LEU A 38 1.34 13.52 -19.02
CA LEU A 38 0.02 12.96 -19.23
C LEU A 38 -1.05 14.01 -18.93
N GLU A 39 -2.01 14.18 -19.84
CA GLU A 39 -3.25 14.89 -19.54
C GLU A 39 -4.08 14.05 -18.56
N GLY A 40 -4.43 14.60 -17.40
CA GLY A 40 -5.16 13.88 -16.37
C GLY A 40 -4.32 12.79 -15.69
N PHE A 41 -4.93 11.62 -15.42
CA PHE A 41 -4.29 10.53 -14.67
C PHE A 41 -4.19 9.24 -15.46
N PHE A 42 -3.17 8.45 -15.13
CA PHE A 42 -3.03 7.09 -15.62
C PHE A 42 -4.07 6.19 -14.93
N GLY A 43 -5.02 5.64 -15.71
CA GLY A 43 -6.11 4.80 -15.24
C GLY A 43 -7.31 5.55 -14.65
N SER A 44 -8.51 4.97 -14.76
CA SER A 44 -9.77 5.58 -14.30
C SER A 44 -9.84 5.80 -12.79
N ASP A 45 -9.30 4.87 -12.01
CA ASP A 45 -9.43 4.89 -10.54
C ASP A 45 -8.70 6.08 -9.91
N ALA A 46 -7.64 6.59 -10.55
CA ALA A 46 -6.91 7.74 -10.06
C ALA A 46 -7.77 9.01 -10.05
N PHE A 47 -8.70 9.17 -11.01
CA PHE A 47 -9.66 10.29 -11.02
C PHE A 47 -10.61 10.22 -9.81
N TYR A 48 -11.10 9.02 -9.51
CA TYR A 48 -11.92 8.78 -8.32
C TYR A 48 -11.15 9.14 -7.05
N HIS A 49 -9.93 8.64 -6.89
CA HIS A 49 -9.13 8.90 -5.71
C HIS A 49 -8.73 10.39 -5.57
N ALA A 50 -8.41 11.07 -6.67
CA ALA A 50 -8.15 12.51 -6.66
C ALA A 50 -9.39 13.32 -6.25
N ALA A 51 -10.56 12.96 -6.78
CA ALA A 51 -11.82 13.58 -6.41
C ALA A 51 -12.15 13.34 -4.93
N HIS A 52 -12.00 12.12 -4.44
CA HIS A 52 -12.25 11.80 -3.04
C HIS A 52 -11.26 12.53 -2.11
N SER A 53 -9.97 12.49 -2.45
CA SER A 53 -8.91 13.21 -1.70
C SER A 53 -9.17 14.71 -1.63
N SER A 54 -9.79 15.31 -2.65
CA SER A 54 -10.09 16.73 -2.67
C SER A 54 -11.09 17.18 -1.59
N TYR A 55 -11.93 16.28 -1.08
CA TYR A 55 -12.80 16.60 0.07
C TYR A 55 -12.01 16.69 1.38
N TYR A 56 -10.87 16.01 1.50
CA TYR A 56 -10.05 16.02 2.71
C TYR A 56 -9.11 17.23 2.84
N GLN A 57 -9.23 18.23 1.95
CA GLN A 57 -8.49 19.48 2.04
C GLN A 57 -8.89 20.26 3.30
N ASP A 58 -10.19 20.47 3.49
CA ASP A 58 -10.69 21.45 4.46
C ASP A 58 -11.19 20.83 5.77
N THR A 59 -11.43 19.52 5.81
CA THR A 59 -11.83 18.85 7.04
C THR A 59 -11.17 17.48 7.23
N PHE A 60 -11.33 16.94 8.42
CA PHE A 60 -10.85 15.61 8.79
C PHE A 60 -11.87 14.50 8.49
N TYR A 61 -13.15 14.85 8.26
CA TYR A 61 -14.27 13.89 8.18
C TYR A 61 -15.22 14.23 7.02
N HIS A 62 -15.12 13.53 5.88
CA HIS A 62 -16.02 13.72 4.72
C HIS A 62 -16.56 12.41 4.12
N THR A 63 -16.86 11.42 4.95
CA THR A 63 -17.45 10.17 4.44
C THR A 63 -18.92 10.34 4.00
N GLN A 64 -19.62 11.43 4.30
CA GLN A 64 -21.09 11.47 4.15
C GLN A 64 -21.63 11.95 2.79
N ASP A 65 -21.00 12.91 2.11
CA ASP A 65 -21.65 13.56 0.96
C ASP A 65 -21.52 12.79 -0.36
N TRP A 66 -20.34 12.21 -0.63
CA TRP A 66 -20.06 11.56 -1.92
C TRP A 66 -20.47 10.08 -1.95
N ILE A 67 -20.63 9.44 -0.78
CA ILE A 67 -20.96 8.01 -0.65
C ILE A 67 -22.31 7.67 -1.27
N LYS A 68 -23.23 8.64 -1.39
CA LYS A 68 -24.54 8.45 -2.04
C LYS A 68 -24.44 7.89 -3.46
N LEU A 69 -23.35 8.16 -4.19
CA LEU A 69 -23.12 7.69 -5.57
C LEU A 69 -22.20 6.46 -5.66
N HIS A 70 -21.59 6.03 -4.56
CA HIS A 70 -20.72 4.85 -4.55
C HIS A 70 -21.55 3.56 -4.44
N PHE A 71 -21.08 2.44 -4.98
CA PHE A 71 -21.77 1.14 -4.82
C PHE A 71 -21.81 0.66 -3.35
N LEU A 72 -21.04 1.30 -2.47
CA LEU A 72 -21.09 1.14 -1.01
C LEU A 72 -22.02 2.17 -0.33
N SER A 73 -22.90 2.85 -1.09
CA SER A 73 -23.75 3.96 -0.64
C SER A 73 -24.59 3.69 0.60
N THR A 74 -24.86 2.41 0.88
CA THR A 74 -25.59 2.00 2.07
C THR A 74 -24.84 2.31 3.38
N GLN A 75 -23.51 2.55 3.35
CA GLN A 75 -22.71 2.78 4.54
C GLN A 75 -21.55 3.74 4.31
N SER A 76 -21.45 4.78 5.13
CA SER A 76 -20.38 5.75 5.03
C SER A 76 -19.04 5.21 5.55
N LEU A 77 -18.22 4.65 4.66
CA LEU A 77 -16.84 4.23 4.93
C LEU A 77 -15.91 4.71 3.82
N ASP A 78 -14.78 5.28 4.22
CA ASP A 78 -13.62 5.43 3.37
C ASP A 78 -12.61 4.30 3.67
N PRO A 79 -12.48 3.27 2.83
CA PRO A 79 -11.54 2.17 3.05
C PRO A 79 -10.06 2.57 2.89
N TYR A 80 -9.79 3.80 2.42
CA TYR A 80 -8.46 4.32 2.13
C TYR A 80 -8.23 5.66 2.84
N PHE A 81 -8.76 5.81 4.05
CA PHE A 81 -8.80 7.07 4.79
C PHE A 81 -7.48 7.87 4.77
N LEU A 82 -6.36 7.29 5.23
CA LEU A 82 -5.09 8.02 5.25
C LEU A 82 -4.49 8.25 3.86
N PHE A 83 -4.82 7.41 2.88
CA PHE A 83 -4.41 7.65 1.50
C PHE A 83 -5.12 8.88 0.93
N HIS A 84 -6.44 9.00 1.12
CA HIS A 84 -7.17 10.18 0.68
C HIS A 84 -6.81 11.43 1.48
N LYS A 85 -6.61 11.30 2.80
CA LYS A 85 -6.15 12.43 3.61
C LYS A 85 -4.77 12.92 3.19
N GLY A 86 -3.83 11.99 2.94
CA GLY A 86 -2.51 12.30 2.39
C GLY A 86 -2.62 13.03 1.05
N GLY A 87 -3.40 12.47 0.11
CA GLY A 87 -3.67 13.11 -1.18
C GLY A 87 -4.26 14.51 -1.03
N GLY A 88 -5.22 14.70 -0.12
CA GLY A 88 -5.87 15.98 0.15
C GLY A 88 -4.89 17.07 0.60
N ILE A 89 -3.87 16.71 1.40
CA ILE A 89 -2.81 17.64 1.80
C ILE A 89 -2.04 18.15 0.57
N PHE A 90 -1.60 17.27 -0.32
CA PHE A 90 -0.89 17.68 -1.54
C PHE A 90 -1.78 18.47 -2.50
N ILE A 91 -3.05 18.09 -2.61
CA ILE A 91 -4.03 18.83 -3.42
C ILE A 91 -4.22 20.25 -2.89
N SER A 92 -4.27 20.45 -1.57
CA SER A 92 -4.43 21.79 -0.97
C SER A 92 -3.27 22.74 -1.30
N TRP A 93 -2.07 22.20 -1.56
CA TRP A 93 -0.87 23.01 -1.85
C TRP A 93 -0.64 23.25 -3.34
N PHE A 94 -1.02 22.30 -4.20
CA PHE A 94 -0.63 22.31 -5.62
C PHE A 94 -1.80 22.21 -6.59
N GLY A 95 -3.04 22.18 -6.09
CA GLY A 95 -4.23 21.92 -6.88
C GLY A 95 -4.48 20.44 -7.14
N LYS A 96 -5.71 20.11 -7.58
CA LYS A 96 -6.21 18.72 -7.67
C LYS A 96 -5.36 17.80 -8.53
N GLU A 97 -5.03 18.24 -9.75
CA GLU A 97 -4.30 17.39 -10.69
C GLU A 97 -2.83 17.26 -10.30
N LEU A 98 -2.13 18.39 -10.21
CA LEU A 98 -0.69 18.41 -9.92
C LEU A 98 -0.38 17.86 -8.52
N GLY A 99 -1.13 18.25 -7.49
CA GLY A 99 -0.94 17.75 -6.13
C GLY A 99 -1.10 16.23 -6.04
N PHE A 100 -2.12 15.67 -6.70
CA PHE A 100 -2.32 14.23 -6.68
C PHE A 100 -1.26 13.47 -7.49
N LYS A 101 -0.75 14.04 -8.59
CA LYS A 101 0.41 13.51 -9.34
C LYS A 101 1.69 13.49 -8.49
N ILE A 102 1.97 14.56 -7.74
CA ILE A 102 3.11 14.64 -6.81
C ILE A 102 2.96 13.55 -5.73
N PHE A 103 1.80 13.47 -5.10
CA PHE A 103 1.51 12.47 -4.07
C PHE A 103 1.72 11.04 -4.59
N GLY A 104 1.12 10.69 -5.73
CA GLY A 104 1.27 9.37 -6.35
C GLY A 104 2.72 9.02 -6.67
N SER A 105 3.45 9.97 -7.25
CA SER A 105 4.86 9.78 -7.62
C SER A 105 5.75 9.56 -6.39
N LEU A 106 5.46 10.25 -5.29
CA LEU A 106 6.14 10.03 -4.00
C LEU A 106 5.86 8.64 -3.45
N LEU A 107 4.62 8.18 -3.50
CA LEU A 107 4.27 6.82 -3.05
C LEU A 107 4.97 5.74 -3.89
N SER A 108 5.00 5.89 -5.21
CA SER A 108 5.70 4.96 -6.11
C SER A 108 7.20 4.96 -5.87
N ALA A 109 7.79 6.14 -5.64
CA ALA A 109 9.20 6.26 -5.26
C ALA A 109 9.52 5.60 -3.92
N LEU A 110 8.62 5.71 -2.94
CA LEU A 110 8.76 5.04 -1.65
C LEU A 110 8.81 3.52 -1.78
N VAL A 111 8.12 2.91 -2.75
CA VAL A 111 8.22 1.47 -3.01
C VAL A 111 9.66 1.07 -3.34
N ILE A 112 10.29 1.76 -4.31
CA ILE A 112 11.65 1.47 -4.77
C ILE A 112 12.68 1.75 -3.68
N ALA A 113 12.58 2.92 -3.03
CA ALA A 113 13.50 3.31 -1.97
C ALA A 113 13.41 2.36 -0.75
N SER A 114 12.21 1.96 -0.35
CA SER A 114 11.99 1.03 0.76
C SER A 114 12.57 -0.34 0.46
N PHE A 115 12.42 -0.82 -0.77
CA PHE A 115 13.02 -2.09 -1.18
C PHE A 115 14.56 -2.05 -1.05
N TYR A 116 15.21 -0.99 -1.52
CA TYR A 116 16.65 -0.80 -1.33
C TYR A 116 17.06 -0.79 0.15
N VAL A 117 16.34 -0.03 0.98
CA VAL A 117 16.60 0.05 2.43
C VAL A 117 16.51 -1.34 3.05
N LEU A 118 15.50 -2.13 2.70
CA LEU A 118 15.34 -3.49 3.22
C LEU A 118 16.46 -4.43 2.80
N LEU A 119 16.91 -4.36 1.55
CA LEU A 119 18.08 -5.12 1.12
C LEU A 119 19.32 -4.77 1.94
N LYS A 120 19.51 -3.49 2.26
CA LYS A 120 20.61 -3.06 3.15
C LYS A 120 20.42 -3.53 4.58
N LEU A 121 19.20 -3.51 5.11
CA LEU A 121 18.90 -4.01 6.45
C LEU A 121 19.14 -5.52 6.57
N PHE A 122 18.82 -6.29 5.53
CA PHE A 122 19.12 -7.71 5.44
C PHE A 122 20.57 -8.02 5.01
N LYS A 123 21.41 -6.99 4.85
CA LYS A 123 22.83 -7.12 4.43
C LYS A 123 23.00 -7.88 3.11
N VAL A 124 22.05 -7.74 2.19
CA VAL A 124 22.10 -8.38 0.87
C VAL A 124 23.25 -7.75 0.05
N LYS A 125 24.17 -8.59 -0.42
CA LYS A 125 25.24 -8.17 -1.35
C LYS A 125 24.63 -7.63 -2.64
N HIS A 126 25.29 -6.69 -3.30
CA HIS A 126 24.85 -6.16 -4.59
C HIS A 126 23.44 -5.54 -4.57
N SER A 127 23.02 -4.95 -3.45
CA SER A 127 21.65 -4.41 -3.26
C SER A 127 21.21 -3.41 -4.35
N HIS A 128 22.15 -2.70 -4.97
CA HIS A 128 21.86 -1.78 -6.07
C HIS A 128 21.33 -2.51 -7.31
N TYR A 129 21.99 -3.59 -7.72
CA TYR A 129 21.58 -4.42 -8.87
C TYR A 129 20.22 -5.06 -8.62
N TRP A 130 19.98 -5.57 -7.41
CA TRP A 130 18.67 -6.12 -7.05
C TRP A 130 17.56 -5.07 -7.03
N THR A 131 17.85 -3.83 -6.64
CA THR A 131 16.87 -2.74 -6.68
C THR A 131 16.53 -2.34 -8.12
N LEU A 132 17.54 -2.25 -8.99
CA LEU A 132 17.33 -2.00 -10.42
C LEU A 132 16.56 -3.14 -11.07
N PHE A 133 16.94 -4.39 -10.78
CA PHE A 133 16.23 -5.56 -11.27
C PHE A 133 14.77 -5.55 -10.81
N PHE A 134 14.50 -5.27 -9.53
CA PHE A 134 13.13 -5.14 -9.02
C PHE A 134 12.33 -4.07 -9.78
N ALA A 135 12.89 -2.88 -9.98
CA ALA A 135 12.24 -1.79 -10.70
C ALA A 135 11.96 -2.12 -12.18
N LEU A 136 12.81 -2.95 -12.81
CA LEU A 136 12.75 -3.29 -14.23
C LEU A 136 12.22 -4.71 -14.50
N SER A 137 11.85 -5.46 -13.46
CA SER A 137 11.56 -6.89 -13.55
C SER A 137 10.31 -7.22 -14.35
N SER A 138 9.33 -6.30 -14.38
CA SER A 138 8.04 -6.54 -15.02
C SER A 138 7.37 -5.24 -15.44
N SER A 139 6.97 -5.16 -16.71
CA SER A 139 6.16 -4.07 -17.24
C SER A 139 4.81 -3.94 -16.51
N HIS A 140 4.20 -5.06 -16.11
CA HIS A 140 2.97 -5.04 -15.33
C HIS A 140 3.17 -4.46 -13.94
N PHE A 141 4.28 -4.82 -13.26
CA PHE A 141 4.62 -4.23 -11.97
C PHE A 141 4.86 -2.73 -12.10
N LEU A 142 5.63 -2.31 -13.10
CA LEU A 142 5.91 -0.90 -13.34
C LEU A 142 4.63 -0.12 -13.68
N MET A 143 3.74 -0.68 -14.52
CA MET A 143 2.42 -0.11 -14.81
C MET A 143 1.58 0.05 -13.54
N ARG A 144 1.64 -0.90 -12.60
CA ARG A 144 0.98 -0.76 -11.29
C ARG A 144 1.58 0.38 -10.46
N LEU A 145 2.88 0.66 -10.58
CA LEU A 145 3.47 1.82 -9.93
C LEU A 145 3.05 3.17 -10.55
N PHE A 146 2.56 3.20 -11.79
CA PHE A 146 1.97 4.42 -12.36
C PHE A 146 0.51 4.66 -11.96
N LEU A 147 -0.20 3.64 -11.48
CA LEU A 147 -1.56 3.81 -10.99
C LEU A 147 -1.52 4.40 -9.57
N ILE A 148 -1.94 5.66 -9.43
CA ILE A 148 -1.99 6.37 -8.15
C ILE A 148 -3.08 5.76 -7.26
N ARG A 149 -2.72 4.72 -6.51
CA ARG A 149 -3.63 3.93 -5.67
C ARG A 149 -3.02 3.63 -4.30
N SER A 150 -3.90 3.32 -3.36
CA SER A 150 -3.55 3.03 -1.95
C SER A 150 -2.61 1.82 -1.77
N TYR A 151 -2.52 0.88 -2.71
CA TYR A 151 -1.57 -0.23 -2.56
C TYR A 151 -0.10 0.22 -2.64
N LEU A 152 0.21 1.41 -3.19
CA LEU A 152 1.59 1.87 -3.36
C LEU A 152 2.33 1.97 -2.01
N LEU A 153 1.66 2.44 -0.96
CA LEU A 153 2.25 2.43 0.39
C LEU A 153 2.03 1.10 1.12
N ALA A 154 1.03 0.32 0.73
CA ALA A 154 0.79 -0.99 1.29
C ALA A 154 1.98 -1.95 1.05
N ILE A 155 2.62 -1.86 -0.13
CA ILE A 155 3.81 -2.67 -0.48
C ILE A 155 4.96 -2.46 0.54
N PRO A 156 5.51 -1.25 0.74
CA PRO A 156 6.60 -1.05 1.69
C PRO A 156 6.18 -1.37 3.12
N LEU A 157 4.94 -1.11 3.53
CA LEU A 157 4.45 -1.48 4.87
C LEU A 157 4.46 -3.01 5.09
N ILE A 158 4.05 -3.80 4.10
CA ILE A 158 4.17 -5.27 4.15
C ILE A 158 5.63 -5.70 4.30
N LEU A 159 6.52 -5.13 3.49
CA LEU A 159 7.92 -5.52 3.47
C LEU A 159 8.63 -5.17 4.80
N PHE A 160 8.35 -3.98 5.35
CA PHE A 160 8.85 -3.59 6.67
C PHE A 160 8.22 -4.40 7.81
N SER A 161 6.95 -4.79 7.70
CA SER A 161 6.33 -5.68 8.69
C SER A 161 7.06 -7.02 8.77
N TYR A 162 7.43 -7.62 7.62
CA TYR A 162 8.25 -8.82 7.61
C TYR A 162 9.62 -8.60 8.28
N TYR A 163 10.28 -7.48 7.99
CA TYR A 163 11.53 -7.12 8.68
C TYR A 163 11.35 -6.99 10.20
N PHE A 164 10.30 -6.33 10.67
CA PHE A 164 10.04 -6.16 12.10
C PHE A 164 9.69 -7.47 12.79
N ILE A 165 9.00 -8.39 12.11
CA ILE A 165 8.76 -9.75 12.61
C ILE A 165 10.09 -10.49 12.79
N LYS A 166 10.95 -10.47 11.76
CA LYS A 166 12.24 -11.19 11.80
C LYS A 166 13.18 -10.66 12.89
N GLU A 167 13.23 -9.35 13.05
CA GLU A 167 14.06 -8.67 14.05
C GLU A 167 13.40 -8.53 15.43
N GLU A 168 12.22 -9.14 15.61
CA GLU A 168 11.43 -9.09 16.85
C GLU A 168 11.15 -7.66 17.37
N LYS A 169 10.97 -6.72 16.44
CA LYS A 169 10.70 -5.29 16.68
C LYS A 169 9.21 -5.02 16.86
N TRP A 170 8.63 -5.56 17.94
CA TRP A 170 7.18 -5.59 18.17
C TRP A 170 6.50 -4.22 18.19
N LYS A 171 7.13 -3.19 18.79
CA LYS A 171 6.58 -1.83 18.80
C LYS A 171 6.38 -1.28 17.39
N TRP A 172 7.36 -1.47 16.51
CA TRP A 172 7.29 -1.04 15.11
C TRP A 172 6.27 -1.86 14.33
N LEU A 173 6.14 -3.16 14.61
CA LEU A 173 5.12 -4.00 13.99
C LEU A 173 3.70 -3.52 14.34
N ILE A 174 3.43 -3.17 15.61
CA ILE A 174 2.14 -2.58 16.03
C ILE A 174 1.89 -1.30 15.23
N LEU A 175 2.83 -0.34 15.26
CA LEU A 175 2.68 0.95 14.58
C LEU A 175 2.43 0.80 13.08
N THR A 176 3.22 -0.04 12.41
CA THR A 176 3.06 -0.32 10.98
C THR A 176 1.72 -0.97 10.69
N SER A 177 1.27 -1.91 11.53
CA SER A 177 -0.02 -2.59 11.33
C SER A 177 -1.21 -1.66 11.57
N SER A 178 -1.14 -0.77 12.58
CA SER A 178 -2.14 0.27 12.83
C SER A 178 -2.22 1.25 11.68
N PHE A 179 -1.07 1.73 11.21
CA PHE A 179 -1.01 2.65 10.08
C PHE A 179 -1.52 1.98 8.80
N TYR A 180 -1.19 0.71 8.57
CA TYR A 180 -1.71 -0.05 7.44
C TYR A 180 -3.23 -0.11 7.47
N ALA A 181 -3.85 -0.47 8.61
CA ALA A 181 -5.31 -0.53 8.74
C ALA A 181 -6.01 0.81 8.46
N LEU A 182 -5.36 1.93 8.77
CA LEU A 182 -5.89 3.26 8.45
C LEU A 182 -5.66 3.68 6.99
N TYR A 183 -4.70 3.06 6.30
CA TYR A 183 -4.30 3.43 4.95
C TYR A 183 -4.90 2.54 3.85
N TYR A 184 -5.04 1.25 4.15
CA TYR A 184 -5.45 0.24 3.18
C TYR A 184 -6.30 -0.87 3.84
N GLU A 185 -7.49 -1.09 3.29
CA GLU A 185 -8.49 -2.03 3.82
C GLU A 185 -8.00 -3.49 3.97
N LEU A 186 -6.99 -3.89 3.17
CA LEU A 186 -6.42 -5.24 3.18
C LEU A 186 -5.39 -5.46 4.31
N SER A 187 -5.46 -4.71 5.41
CA SER A 187 -4.52 -4.81 6.54
C SER A 187 -4.42 -6.19 7.18
N PHE A 188 -5.49 -6.99 7.10
CA PHE A 188 -5.50 -8.38 7.55
C PHE A 188 -4.48 -9.28 6.82
N PHE A 189 -3.98 -8.89 5.63
CA PHE A 189 -2.88 -9.61 4.98
C PHE A 189 -1.61 -9.66 5.85
N LEU A 190 -1.41 -8.70 6.75
CA LEU A 190 -0.30 -8.75 7.72
C LEU A 190 -0.44 -9.93 8.70
N ILE A 191 -1.67 -10.34 9.01
CA ILE A 191 -1.94 -11.54 9.83
C ILE A 191 -1.55 -12.80 9.06
N LEU A 192 -1.82 -12.85 7.75
CA LEU A 192 -1.43 -13.99 6.91
C LEU A 192 0.10 -14.12 6.85
N ILE A 193 0.82 -13.02 6.65
CA ILE A 193 2.29 -13.00 6.65
C ILE A 193 2.84 -13.44 8.02
N ALA A 194 2.30 -12.89 9.11
CA ALA A 194 2.70 -13.28 10.46
C ALA A 194 2.42 -14.76 10.75
N SER A 195 1.28 -15.28 10.28
CA SER A 195 0.90 -16.69 10.43
C SER A 195 1.84 -17.60 9.63
N ALA A 196 2.15 -17.25 8.38
CA ALA A 196 3.12 -17.97 7.57
C ALA A 196 4.50 -18.02 8.24
N PHE A 197 4.93 -16.91 8.86
CA PHE A 197 6.16 -16.88 9.66
C PHE A 197 6.09 -17.80 10.88
N THR A 198 4.99 -17.79 11.63
CA THR A 198 4.78 -18.69 12.77
C THR A 198 4.81 -20.16 12.36
N ILE A 199 4.14 -20.51 11.25
CA ILE A 199 4.14 -21.86 10.69
C ILE A 199 5.56 -22.26 10.28
N SER A 200 6.29 -21.40 9.57
CA SER A 200 7.68 -21.64 9.18
C SER A 200 8.59 -21.84 10.40
N SER A 201 8.41 -21.06 11.47
CA SER A 201 9.13 -21.26 12.73
C SER A 201 8.82 -22.60 13.38
N TYR A 202 7.56 -23.04 13.35
CA TYR A 202 7.16 -24.33 13.89
C TYR A 202 7.74 -25.49 13.07
N ILE A 203 7.69 -25.43 11.74
CA ILE A 203 8.23 -26.48 10.87
C ILE A 203 9.74 -26.63 11.10
N ASN A 204 10.49 -25.52 11.11
CA ASN A 204 11.95 -25.52 11.17
C ASN A 204 12.50 -25.75 12.59
N ASN A 205 11.87 -25.16 13.62
CA ASN A 205 12.43 -25.14 14.97
C ASN A 205 11.55 -25.84 16.01
N LYS A 206 10.39 -26.40 15.62
CA LYS A 206 9.36 -26.97 16.52
C LYS A 206 8.88 -26.01 17.61
N LYS A 207 9.08 -24.70 17.41
CA LYS A 207 8.68 -23.63 18.34
C LYS A 207 7.59 -22.78 17.70
N ILE A 208 6.42 -22.79 18.33
CA ILE A 208 5.31 -21.92 17.95
C ILE A 208 5.60 -20.52 18.51
N LYS A 209 5.91 -19.57 17.61
CA LYS A 209 6.04 -18.16 17.95
C LYS A 209 4.74 -17.43 17.63
N LEU A 210 3.85 -17.25 18.60
CA LEU A 210 2.58 -16.53 18.40
C LEU A 210 2.72 -15.01 18.43
N LYS A 211 3.82 -14.49 18.99
CA LYS A 211 4.07 -13.04 19.10
C LYS A 211 3.82 -12.27 17.79
N PRO A 212 4.34 -12.68 16.62
CA PRO A 212 4.08 -11.98 15.36
C PRO A 212 2.59 -11.78 15.06
N VAL A 213 1.79 -12.83 15.23
CA VAL A 213 0.35 -12.80 14.97
C VAL A 213 -0.35 -11.88 15.97
N LEU A 214 -0.05 -12.00 17.25
CA LEU A 214 -0.66 -11.19 18.31
C LEU A 214 -0.34 -9.69 18.15
N TYR A 215 0.90 -9.34 17.81
CA TYR A 215 1.31 -7.95 17.63
C TYR A 215 0.75 -7.33 16.33
N CYS A 216 0.68 -8.09 15.23
CA CYS A 216 -0.04 -7.64 14.03
C CYS A 216 -1.52 -7.39 14.34
N LEU A 217 -2.18 -8.35 15.02
CA LEU A 217 -3.59 -8.26 15.37
C LEU A 217 -3.85 -7.04 16.28
N LEU A 218 -3.03 -6.84 17.31
CA LEU A 218 -3.13 -5.68 18.19
C LEU A 218 -3.00 -4.36 17.43
N GLY A 219 -2.02 -4.27 16.52
CA GLY A 219 -1.85 -3.07 15.69
C GLY A 219 -3.05 -2.81 14.78
N ILE A 220 -3.57 -3.85 14.11
CA ILE A 220 -4.78 -3.73 13.29
C ILE A 220 -5.97 -3.26 14.12
N ILE A 221 -6.21 -3.86 15.30
CA ILE A 221 -7.29 -3.45 16.21
C ILE A 221 -7.17 -1.96 16.55
N ILE A 222 -5.97 -1.50 16.92
CA ILE A 222 -5.71 -0.08 17.20
C ILE A 222 -6.05 0.78 15.97
N GLY A 223 -5.60 0.39 14.78
CA GLY A 223 -5.89 1.14 13.55
C GLY A 223 -7.38 1.19 13.23
N VAL A 224 -8.12 0.09 13.41
CA VAL A 224 -9.58 0.06 13.22
C VAL A 224 -10.29 0.96 14.22
N ILE A 225 -9.89 0.94 15.50
CA ILE A 225 -10.47 1.83 16.53
C ILE A 225 -10.20 3.30 16.20
N LEU A 226 -9.01 3.63 15.70
CA LEU A 226 -8.66 4.99 15.29
C LEU A 226 -9.33 5.43 13.97
N HIS A 227 -9.88 4.50 13.20
CA HIS A 227 -10.53 4.82 11.93
C HIS A 227 -11.83 5.61 12.18
N PRO A 228 -12.10 6.72 11.47
CA PRO A 228 -13.32 7.52 11.68
C PRO A 228 -14.64 6.75 11.64
N SER A 229 -14.68 5.70 10.82
CA SER A 229 -15.84 4.81 10.67
C SER A 229 -15.53 3.36 11.12
N SER A 230 -15.04 3.17 12.35
CA SER A 230 -14.53 1.88 12.86
C SER A 230 -15.52 0.70 12.69
N LEU A 231 -16.81 0.90 13.01
CA LEU A 231 -17.83 -0.14 12.89
C LEU A 231 -18.07 -0.56 11.43
N ASN A 232 -18.11 0.43 10.52
CA ASN A 232 -18.28 0.16 9.10
C ASN A 232 -17.04 -0.55 8.53
N TYR A 233 -15.84 -0.27 9.05
CA TYR A 233 -14.62 -0.98 8.66
C TYR A 233 -14.72 -2.49 8.92
N LEU A 234 -15.20 -2.89 10.10
CA LEU A 234 -15.38 -4.33 10.43
C LEU A 234 -16.40 -5.00 9.50
N ARG A 235 -17.48 -4.29 9.17
CA ARG A 235 -18.48 -4.80 8.23
C ARG A 235 -17.94 -4.90 6.81
N GLN A 236 -17.17 -3.91 6.35
CA GLN A 236 -16.49 -3.93 5.06
C GLN A 236 -15.57 -5.14 4.96
N PHE A 237 -14.78 -5.42 6.00
CA PHE A 237 -13.95 -6.61 6.06
C PHE A 237 -14.78 -7.90 5.89
N TYR A 238 -15.89 -8.03 6.61
CA TYR A 238 -16.80 -9.17 6.46
C TYR A 238 -17.33 -9.32 5.02
N VAL A 239 -17.68 -8.20 4.37
CA VAL A 239 -18.17 -8.21 2.98
C VAL A 239 -17.05 -8.60 2.01
N HIS A 240 -15.89 -7.95 2.08
CA HIS A 240 -14.81 -8.12 1.12
C HIS A 240 -14.09 -9.46 1.24
N VAL A 241 -14.05 -10.06 2.42
CA VAL A 241 -13.30 -11.29 2.67
C VAL A 241 -14.24 -12.49 2.83
N PRO A 242 -14.89 -12.76 3.98
CA PRO A 242 -15.79 -13.91 4.13
C PRO A 242 -16.91 -13.97 3.08
N LYS A 243 -17.67 -12.89 2.87
CA LYS A 243 -18.87 -12.92 2.03
C LYS A 243 -18.54 -13.11 0.56
N ILE A 244 -17.60 -12.33 0.00
CA ILE A 244 -17.15 -12.50 -1.39
C ILE A 244 -16.55 -13.90 -1.60
N PHE A 245 -15.75 -14.40 -0.66
CA PHE A 245 -15.18 -15.74 -0.75
C PHE A 245 -16.28 -16.82 -0.75
N TYR A 246 -17.24 -16.74 0.17
CA TYR A 246 -18.38 -17.65 0.21
C TYR A 246 -19.21 -17.61 -1.07
N LEU A 247 -19.54 -16.42 -1.58
CA LEU A 247 -20.30 -16.26 -2.83
C LEU A 247 -19.57 -16.91 -4.02
N LYS A 248 -18.25 -16.74 -4.11
CA LYS A 248 -17.44 -17.42 -5.14
C LYS A 248 -17.45 -18.93 -4.97
N LEU A 249 -17.37 -19.45 -3.74
CA LEU A 249 -17.40 -20.89 -3.47
C LEU A 249 -18.73 -21.53 -3.92
N ILE A 250 -19.85 -20.85 -3.76
CA ILE A 250 -21.18 -21.34 -4.19
C ILE A 250 -21.49 -21.03 -5.68
N GLY A 251 -20.49 -20.56 -6.45
CA GLY A 251 -20.61 -20.37 -7.90
C GLY A 251 -21.25 -19.06 -8.34
N VAL A 252 -21.44 -18.07 -7.45
CA VAL A 252 -21.95 -16.75 -7.85
C VAL A 252 -20.91 -16.05 -8.72
N LYS A 253 -21.30 -15.74 -9.97
CA LYS A 253 -20.50 -14.93 -10.90
C LYS A 253 -20.56 -13.47 -10.47
N LEU A 254 -19.62 -13.07 -9.63
CA LEU A 254 -19.42 -11.66 -9.32
C LEU A 254 -18.80 -10.96 -10.55
N PRO A 255 -19.21 -9.72 -10.87
CA PRO A 255 -18.59 -8.92 -11.92
C PRO A 255 -17.22 -8.39 -11.44
N THR A 256 -16.31 -9.29 -11.11
CA THR A 256 -14.97 -9.01 -10.59
C THR A 256 -13.94 -9.60 -11.54
N GLY A 257 -12.91 -8.83 -11.90
CA GLY A 257 -11.81 -9.29 -12.77
C GLY A 257 -11.95 -8.93 -14.26
N ASN A 258 -13.09 -8.38 -14.69
CA ASN A 258 -13.28 -7.89 -16.07
C ASN A 258 -12.49 -6.60 -16.37
N GLU A 259 -11.98 -5.90 -15.35
CA GLU A 259 -11.13 -4.71 -15.50
C GLU A 259 -9.74 -5.04 -16.05
N ILE A 260 -9.31 -6.30 -15.94
CA ILE A 260 -8.06 -6.84 -16.52
C ILE A 260 -8.37 -7.86 -17.63
N ASN A 261 -9.58 -7.83 -18.20
CA ASN A 261 -9.73 -8.36 -19.55
C ASN A 261 -9.05 -7.37 -20.50
N MET A 262 -7.72 -7.42 -20.55
CA MET A 262 -7.08 -7.22 -21.83
C MET A 262 -7.69 -8.30 -22.71
N ARG A 263 -8.70 -7.94 -23.52
CA ARG A 263 -9.10 -8.73 -24.67
C ARG A 263 -7.80 -9.25 -25.28
N GLY A 264 -7.63 -10.57 -25.31
CA GLY A 264 -6.34 -11.16 -25.63
C GLY A 264 -5.81 -10.52 -26.91
N PHE A 265 -4.50 -10.35 -27.06
CA PHE A 265 -3.87 -9.72 -28.24
C PHE A 265 -4.51 -10.19 -29.58
N ILE A 266 -4.94 -11.45 -29.63
CA ILE A 266 -5.70 -12.07 -30.73
C ILE A 266 -7.08 -11.42 -30.98
N GLU A 267 -7.88 -11.11 -29.96
CA GLU A 267 -9.14 -10.38 -30.12
C GLU A 267 -8.93 -8.93 -30.58
N LEU A 268 -7.82 -8.31 -30.16
CA LEU A 268 -7.47 -6.95 -30.56
C LEU A 268 -7.02 -6.89 -32.03
N LEU A 269 -6.31 -7.92 -32.50
CA LEU A 269 -5.99 -8.12 -33.91
C LEU A 269 -7.24 -8.44 -34.74
N LYS A 270 -8.11 -9.34 -34.25
CA LYS A 270 -9.36 -9.73 -34.94
C LYS A 270 -10.35 -8.60 -35.13
N LYS A 271 -10.33 -7.57 -34.27
CA LYS A 271 -11.27 -6.45 -34.38
C LYS A 271 -10.79 -5.36 -35.34
N ASN A 272 -9.48 -5.21 -35.51
CA ASN A 272 -8.89 -4.06 -36.21
C ASN A 272 -8.18 -4.44 -37.53
N TYR A 273 -7.86 -5.72 -37.74
CA TYR A 273 -7.00 -6.16 -38.85
C TYR A 273 -7.43 -7.47 -39.54
N LEU A 274 -8.45 -8.17 -39.04
CA LEU A 274 -9.10 -9.31 -39.71
C LEU A 274 -10.59 -9.01 -39.87
#